data_AF-A0A4S9XTY3-F1
#
_entry.id   AF-A0A4S9XTY3-F1
#
_cell.length_a   1.000
_cell.length_b   1.000
_cell.length_c   1.000
_cell.angle_alpha   90.00
_cell.angle_beta   90.00
_cell.angle_gamma   90.00
#
_symmetry.space_group_name_H-M   'P 1'
#
loop_
_entity.id
_entity.type
_entity.pdbx_description
1 polymer ?
#
loop_
_entity_poly.entity_id
_entity_poly.type
_entity_poly.pdbx_seq_one_letter_code
_entity_poly.pdbx_strand_id
1 'polypeptide(L)'
;MIRGIRTQRKRLIRTKDNVSLGVWACNQAWDLKKFYPGQIIRAIRPYSESNIDVKFNELGGNNGMTSDGGVGAKNRYMIVLWKTNYGLYCIPMFTFSGVISVNHLDKDRVGELVTMVTEDKRDEIIDHTAWAGLPLIMNLNPSMLGAAPSQIAYADLSRPYWVGKTEQITDKVGSLDGDEYLRLVCLFEQKQKTWIENSFKEFGVDYINVPSITPTPLSDGRTDRDYGPNIMVMADHIFNGQYNSKFKAQRIKKKHDEAAKNRGVVKK
;
A
#
# COMPACT_ATOMS: atom_id res chain seq x y z
N MET A 1 -7.81 19.41 11.50
CA MET A 1 -8.96 18.81 12.23
C MET A 1 -9.79 18.03 11.22
N ILE A 2 -9.57 16.71 11.12
CA ILE A 2 -10.34 15.85 10.20
C ILE A 2 -11.75 15.72 10.80
N ARG A 3 -12.78 16.17 10.08
CA ARG A 3 -14.19 15.99 10.49
C ARG A 3 -14.48 14.49 10.53
N GLY A 4 -14.49 13.93 11.74
CA GLY A 4 -14.85 12.53 11.97
C GLY A 4 -16.24 12.24 11.44
N ILE A 5 -16.38 11.11 10.75
CA ILE A 5 -17.66 10.61 10.24
C ILE A 5 -18.58 10.30 11.44
N ARG A 6 -19.55 11.18 11.71
CA ARG A 6 -20.69 10.91 12.61
C ARG A 6 -21.80 10.24 11.80
N THR A 7 -22.21 9.02 12.15
CA THR A 7 -23.42 8.44 11.55
C THR A 7 -24.45 8.10 12.64
N GLN A 8 -25.52 8.89 12.65
CA GLN A 8 -26.65 8.91 13.60
C GLN A 8 -27.82 8.01 13.15
N ARG A 9 -28.57 7.46 14.13
CA ARG A 9 -29.75 6.59 13.99
C ARG A 9 -31.06 7.37 13.83
N LYS A 10 -31.93 6.99 12.88
CA LYS A 10 -33.29 7.54 12.63
C LYS A 10 -34.38 6.48 12.72
N ARG A 11 -35.46 6.67 13.48
CA ARG A 11 -36.57 5.71 13.51
C ARG A 11 -37.25 5.59 12.14
N LEU A 12 -37.29 4.38 11.57
CA LEU A 12 -38.00 4.03 10.34
C LEU A 12 -39.45 3.68 10.67
N ILE A 13 -40.41 4.30 9.99
CA ILE A 13 -41.84 4.12 10.20
C ILE A 13 -42.51 3.86 8.84
N ARG A 14 -43.44 2.89 8.78
CA ARG A 14 -44.24 2.55 7.60
C ARG A 14 -45.33 3.60 7.43
N THR A 15 -45.37 4.27 6.29
CA THR A 15 -46.27 5.43 6.06
C THR A 15 -47.75 5.08 5.92
N LYS A 16 -48.08 3.85 5.49
CA LYS A 16 -49.48 3.46 5.26
C LYS A 16 -50.31 3.28 6.53
N ASP A 17 -49.66 2.90 7.62
CA ASP A 17 -50.30 2.51 8.89
C ASP A 17 -49.58 3.08 10.11
N ASN A 18 -48.61 3.97 9.90
CA ASN A 18 -47.80 4.63 10.94
C ASN A 18 -47.11 3.65 11.92
N VAL A 19 -46.92 2.40 11.49
CA VAL A 19 -46.26 1.37 12.29
C VAL A 19 -44.75 1.59 12.23
N SER A 20 -44.11 1.73 13.39
CA SER A 20 -42.64 1.78 13.48
C SER A 20 -42.03 0.50 12.90
N LEU A 21 -41.31 0.60 11.78
CA LEU A 21 -40.62 -0.50 11.11
C LEU A 21 -39.22 -0.75 11.66
N GLY A 22 -38.63 0.23 12.36
CA GLY A 22 -37.31 0.07 12.95
C GLY A 22 -36.58 1.39 13.18
N VAL A 23 -35.25 1.36 13.17
CA VAL A 23 -34.36 2.53 13.21
C VAL A 23 -33.26 2.32 12.17
N TRP A 24 -33.03 3.29 11.29
CA TRP A 24 -32.15 3.28 10.12
C TRP A 24 -31.00 4.28 10.21
N ALA A 25 -29.89 3.92 9.56
CA ALA A 25 -28.54 4.49 9.57
C ALA A 25 -27.79 4.45 10.92
N CYS A 26 -26.74 3.64 11.01
CA CYS A 26 -25.67 3.85 11.96
C CYS A 26 -24.40 3.34 11.31
N ASN A 27 -23.25 3.97 11.54
CA ASN A 27 -21.95 3.44 11.17
C ASN A 27 -21.87 2.02 11.76
N GLN A 28 -22.13 0.98 10.96
CA GLN A 28 -21.87 -0.39 11.39
C GLN A 28 -20.38 -0.61 11.18
N ALA A 29 -19.59 -0.06 12.09
CA ALA A 29 -18.22 -0.47 12.24
C ALA A 29 -18.24 -1.95 12.60
N TRP A 30 -17.62 -2.80 11.78
CA TRP A 30 -17.53 -4.22 12.13
C TRP A 30 -16.71 -4.43 13.40
N ASP A 31 -17.01 -5.53 14.10
CA ASP A 31 -16.16 -6.00 15.18
C ASP A 31 -14.92 -6.69 14.60
N LEU A 32 -13.74 -6.10 14.87
CA LEU A 32 -12.44 -6.64 14.43
C LEU A 32 -12.14 -8.03 14.97
N LYS A 33 -12.82 -8.47 16.04
CA LYS A 33 -12.68 -9.84 16.58
C LYS A 33 -13.14 -10.91 15.60
N LYS A 34 -13.98 -10.56 14.62
CA LYS A 34 -14.45 -11.48 13.57
C LYS A 34 -13.40 -11.78 12.51
N PHE A 35 -12.33 -10.99 12.46
CA PHE A 35 -11.28 -11.12 11.46
C PHE A 35 -9.99 -11.67 12.07
N TYR A 36 -9.26 -12.44 11.27
CA TYR A 36 -7.99 -13.06 11.65
C TYR A 36 -6.94 -12.95 10.54
N PRO A 37 -5.64 -12.97 10.89
CA PRO A 37 -4.56 -13.01 9.91
C PRO A 37 -4.67 -14.22 8.97
N GLY A 38 -4.43 -14.02 7.69
CA GLY A 38 -4.58 -15.05 6.65
C GLY A 38 -6.00 -15.19 6.11
N GLN A 39 -7.01 -14.55 6.71
CA GLN A 39 -8.38 -14.58 6.17
C GLN A 39 -8.46 -13.89 4.81
N ILE A 40 -9.12 -14.53 3.85
CA ILE A 40 -9.47 -13.93 2.56
C ILE A 40 -10.85 -13.28 2.72
N ILE A 41 -10.92 -12.00 2.36
CA ILE A 41 -12.14 -11.19 2.36
C ILE A 41 -12.37 -10.60 0.97
N ARG A 42 -13.56 -10.06 0.72
CA ARG A 42 -13.84 -9.22 -0.45
C ARG A 42 -14.26 -7.84 0.02
N ALA A 43 -13.53 -6.80 -0.41
CA ALA A 43 -13.78 -5.41 -0.03
C ALA A 43 -13.75 -4.48 -1.24
N ILE A 44 -14.34 -3.29 -1.11
CA ILE A 44 -14.27 -2.24 -2.15
C ILE A 44 -12.84 -1.69 -2.17
N ARG A 45 -12.23 -1.66 -3.36
CA ARG A 45 -10.96 -0.98 -3.60
C ARG A 45 -11.16 0.15 -4.61
N PRO A 46 -11.09 1.42 -4.18
CA PRO A 46 -11.01 2.55 -5.09
C PRO A 46 -9.63 2.59 -5.75
N TYR A 47 -9.57 3.05 -6.99
CA TYR A 47 -8.35 3.32 -7.73
C TYR A 47 -8.56 4.58 -8.56
N SER A 48 -7.58 5.48 -8.55
CA SER A 48 -7.57 6.66 -9.39
C SER A 48 -7.25 6.28 -10.83
N GLU A 49 -7.88 6.96 -11.77
CA GLU A 49 -7.57 6.85 -13.19
C GLU A 49 -6.92 8.14 -13.65
N SER A 50 -5.91 8.02 -14.51
CA SER A 50 -5.30 9.13 -15.23
C SER A 50 -6.28 9.66 -16.29
N ASN A 51 -6.35 10.97 -16.48
CA ASN A 51 -7.19 11.54 -17.52
C ASN A 51 -6.59 11.30 -18.91
N ILE A 52 -7.16 10.33 -19.65
CA ILE A 52 -6.70 9.91 -20.98
C ILE A 52 -6.93 10.97 -22.06
N ASP A 53 -7.80 11.95 -21.82
CA ASP A 53 -8.12 13.00 -22.79
C ASP A 53 -7.11 14.15 -22.75
N VAL A 54 -6.28 14.23 -21.70
CA VAL A 54 -5.26 15.27 -21.59
C VAL A 54 -4.04 14.90 -22.42
N LYS A 55 -3.83 15.68 -23.48
CA LYS A 55 -2.63 15.58 -24.32
C LYS A 55 -1.41 16.18 -23.62
N PHE A 56 -0.25 15.71 -24.01
CA PHE A 56 1.03 16.28 -23.57
C PHE A 56 1.14 17.74 -24.01
N ASN A 57 1.38 18.64 -23.04
CA ASN A 57 1.66 20.05 -23.29
C ASN A 57 3.09 20.39 -22.82
N GLU A 58 4.00 20.58 -23.78
CA GLU A 58 5.42 20.90 -23.53
C GLU A 58 5.63 22.20 -22.74
N LEU A 59 4.77 23.20 -22.92
CA LEU A 59 4.90 24.53 -22.31
C LEU A 59 4.32 24.59 -20.89
N GLY A 60 3.33 23.75 -20.59
CA GLY A 60 2.61 23.74 -19.31
C GLY A 60 2.96 22.57 -18.39
N GLY A 61 3.71 21.58 -18.87
CA GLY A 61 4.04 20.37 -18.11
C GLY A 61 2.85 19.45 -17.80
N ASN A 62 1.64 19.82 -18.21
CA ASN A 62 0.44 19.01 -18.03
C ASN A 62 0.42 17.89 -19.06
N ASN A 63 0.28 16.66 -18.58
CA ASN A 63 0.13 15.50 -19.42
C ASN A 63 -0.93 14.55 -18.84
N GLY A 64 -1.48 13.67 -19.66
CA GLY A 64 -2.47 12.70 -19.22
C GLY A 64 -1.97 11.78 -18.11
N MET A 65 -0.65 11.57 -17.97
CA MET A 65 -0.09 10.72 -16.93
C MET A 65 -0.31 11.26 -15.52
N THR A 66 -0.22 12.58 -15.32
CA THR A 66 -0.31 13.23 -14.00
C THR A 66 -1.62 13.98 -13.77
N SER A 67 -2.49 14.06 -14.78
CA SER A 67 -3.78 14.73 -14.67
C SER A 67 -4.82 13.81 -14.04
N ASP A 68 -5.50 14.31 -13.00
CA ASP A 68 -6.54 13.57 -12.29
C ASP A 68 -7.74 13.27 -13.22
N GLY A 69 -8.04 11.98 -13.38
CA GLY A 69 -9.27 11.49 -14.00
C GLY A 69 -10.32 11.09 -12.96
N GLY A 70 -11.23 10.21 -13.38
CA GLY A 70 -12.24 9.66 -12.49
C GLY A 70 -11.66 8.74 -11.40
N VAL A 71 -12.49 8.45 -10.39
CA VAL A 71 -12.18 7.40 -9.40
C VAL A 71 -13.03 6.18 -9.72
N GLY A 72 -12.37 5.11 -10.16
CA GLY A 72 -12.98 3.80 -10.28
C GLY A 72 -13.04 3.10 -8.92
N ALA A 73 -14.02 2.22 -8.73
CA ALA A 73 -14.09 1.36 -7.55
C ALA A 73 -14.54 -0.04 -7.93
N LYS A 74 -13.82 -1.06 -7.43
CA LYS A 74 -14.15 -2.46 -7.69
C LYS A 74 -13.99 -3.29 -6.44
N ASN A 75 -14.90 -4.25 -6.25
CA ASN A 75 -14.76 -5.27 -5.21
C ASN A 75 -13.58 -6.19 -5.54
N ARG A 76 -12.61 -6.28 -4.64
CA ARG A 76 -11.41 -7.11 -4.78
C ARG A 76 -11.32 -8.09 -3.63
N TYR A 77 -10.84 -9.29 -3.93
CA TYR A 77 -10.42 -10.22 -2.88
C TYR A 77 -9.12 -9.73 -2.28
N MET A 78 -8.96 -9.88 -0.97
CA MET A 78 -7.78 -9.46 -0.25
C MET A 78 -7.50 -10.40 0.93
N ILE A 79 -6.23 -10.60 1.25
CA ILE A 79 -5.78 -11.39 2.40
C ILE A 79 -5.53 -10.43 3.54
N VAL A 80 -6.11 -10.67 4.71
CA VAL A 80 -5.84 -9.90 5.93
C VAL A 80 -4.45 -10.24 6.43
N LEU A 81 -3.55 -9.26 6.48
CA LEU A 81 -2.26 -9.44 7.16
C LEU A 81 -2.44 -9.22 8.66
N TRP A 82 -2.91 -8.05 9.08
CA TRP A 82 -3.12 -7.75 10.49
C TRP A 82 -4.24 -6.74 10.71
N LYS A 83 -4.60 -6.60 11.99
CA LYS A 83 -5.63 -5.68 12.47
C LYS A 83 -4.99 -4.42 13.01
N THR A 84 -5.63 -3.30 12.75
CA THR A 84 -5.31 -2.00 13.36
C THR A 84 -6.52 -1.52 14.16
N ASN A 85 -6.35 -0.49 14.99
CA ASN A 85 -7.48 0.08 15.74
C ASN A 85 -8.60 0.64 14.84
N TYR A 86 -8.34 0.86 13.55
CA TYR A 86 -9.29 1.47 12.63
C TYR A 86 -9.82 0.52 11.54
N GLY A 87 -9.23 -0.66 11.37
CA GLY A 87 -9.54 -1.52 10.22
C GLY A 87 -8.54 -2.64 10.01
N LEU A 88 -8.53 -3.18 8.80
CA LEU A 88 -7.69 -4.30 8.38
C LEU A 88 -6.61 -3.79 7.43
N TYR A 89 -5.39 -4.30 7.59
CA TYR A 89 -4.32 -4.11 6.62
C TYR A 89 -4.23 -5.37 5.78
N CYS A 90 -4.39 -5.23 4.46
CA CYS A 90 -4.66 -6.35 3.57
C CYS A 90 -3.74 -6.34 2.33
N ILE A 91 -3.49 -7.51 1.77
CA ILE A 91 -2.85 -7.69 0.46
C ILE A 91 -3.91 -8.03 -0.58
N PRO A 92 -4.10 -7.22 -1.62
CA PRO A 92 -5.09 -7.51 -2.65
C PRO A 92 -4.68 -8.69 -3.52
N MET A 93 -5.68 -9.45 -3.96
CA MET A 93 -5.52 -10.58 -4.87
C MET A 93 -6.01 -10.21 -6.27
N PHE A 94 -5.30 -10.69 -7.27
CA PHE A 94 -5.62 -10.53 -8.68
C PHE A 94 -5.67 -11.87 -9.41
N THR A 95 -6.41 -11.87 -10.50
CA THR A 95 -6.47 -12.98 -11.45
C THR A 95 -6.13 -12.40 -12.81
N PHE A 96 -5.21 -13.04 -13.52
CA PHE A 96 -4.87 -12.69 -14.88
C PHE A 96 -5.52 -13.73 -15.80
N SER A 97 -6.61 -13.36 -16.46
CA SER A 97 -7.32 -14.22 -17.41
C SER A 97 -7.62 -13.45 -18.69
N GLY A 98 -7.68 -14.17 -19.81
CA GLY A 98 -7.94 -13.60 -21.13
C GLY A 98 -6.70 -12.95 -21.74
N VAL A 99 -6.83 -11.69 -22.20
CA VAL A 99 -5.82 -10.98 -23.01
C VAL A 99 -4.54 -10.68 -22.23
N ILE A 100 -4.63 -10.53 -20.91
CA ILE A 100 -3.47 -10.26 -20.05
C ILE A 100 -3.27 -11.48 -19.15
N SER A 101 -2.18 -12.22 -19.41
CA SER A 101 -1.67 -13.26 -18.52
C SER A 101 -0.48 -12.73 -17.72
N VAL A 102 -0.09 -13.43 -16.65
CA VAL A 102 1.10 -13.06 -15.85
C VAL A 102 2.37 -12.97 -16.71
N ASN A 103 2.47 -13.79 -17.77
CA ASN A 103 3.61 -13.81 -18.68
C ASN A 103 3.69 -12.58 -19.60
N HIS A 104 2.62 -11.77 -19.67
CA HIS A 104 2.61 -10.50 -20.40
C HIS A 104 3.02 -9.31 -19.52
N LEU A 105 3.25 -9.53 -18.22
CA LEU A 105 3.72 -8.49 -17.30
C LEU A 105 5.24 -8.37 -17.37
N ASP A 106 5.74 -7.16 -17.16
CA ASP A 106 7.18 -6.92 -17.02
C ASP A 106 7.76 -7.74 -15.85
N LYS A 107 9.02 -8.18 -15.98
CA LYS A 107 9.68 -9.01 -14.96
C LYS A 107 9.69 -8.35 -13.58
N ASP A 108 9.86 -7.03 -13.53
CA ASP A 108 9.81 -6.28 -12.28
C ASP A 108 8.43 -6.37 -11.64
N ARG A 109 7.36 -6.27 -12.45
CA ARG A 109 6.00 -6.41 -11.98
C ARG A 109 5.68 -7.83 -11.49
N VAL A 110 6.13 -8.85 -12.21
CA VAL A 110 6.04 -10.25 -11.75
C VAL A 110 6.80 -10.44 -10.43
N GLY A 111 7.93 -9.74 -10.27
CA GLY A 111 8.72 -9.67 -9.05
C GLY A 111 8.01 -9.08 -7.84
N GLU A 112 6.81 -8.50 -7.99
CA GLU A 112 6.00 -7.97 -6.89
C GLU A 112 4.79 -8.85 -6.54
N LEU A 113 4.58 -9.92 -7.31
CA LEU A 113 3.46 -10.84 -7.16
C LEU A 113 3.90 -12.13 -6.48
N VAL A 114 2.99 -12.75 -5.74
CA VAL A 114 3.12 -14.12 -5.21
C VAL A 114 1.97 -14.96 -5.72
N THR A 115 2.28 -16.08 -6.37
CA THR A 115 1.28 -17.02 -6.87
C THR A 115 0.56 -17.69 -5.70
N MET A 116 -0.76 -17.80 -5.82
CA MET A 116 -1.64 -18.49 -4.88
C MET A 116 -2.52 -19.48 -5.63
N VAL A 117 -2.67 -20.67 -5.08
CA VAL A 117 -3.43 -21.77 -5.69
C VAL A 117 -4.25 -22.49 -4.65
N THR A 118 -5.39 -23.05 -5.05
CA THR A 118 -6.02 -24.12 -4.27
C THR A 118 -5.18 -25.40 -4.37
N GLU A 119 -5.30 -26.31 -3.40
CA GLU A 119 -4.47 -27.51 -3.32
C GLU A 119 -4.52 -28.36 -4.61
N ASP A 120 -5.70 -28.47 -5.23
CA ASP A 120 -5.92 -29.19 -6.49
C ASP A 120 -5.20 -28.58 -7.71
N LYS A 121 -4.78 -27.32 -7.61
CA LYS A 121 -4.08 -26.57 -8.68
C LYS A 121 -2.59 -26.40 -8.43
N ARG A 122 -2.07 -26.93 -7.33
CA ARG A 122 -0.67 -26.75 -6.93
C ARG A 122 0.31 -27.19 -8.01
N ASP A 123 0.10 -28.37 -8.57
CA ASP A 123 1.04 -28.97 -9.52
C ASP A 123 0.93 -28.39 -10.94
N GLU A 124 -0.12 -27.59 -11.21
CA GLU A 124 -0.31 -26.93 -12.51
C GLU A 124 0.56 -25.67 -12.66
N ILE A 125 1.08 -25.12 -11.56
CA ILE A 125 1.82 -23.85 -11.58
C ILE A 125 3.11 -23.95 -10.77
N ILE A 126 4.24 -23.95 -11.47
CA ILE A 126 5.55 -24.11 -10.84
C ILE A 126 6.40 -22.83 -10.96
N ASP A 127 6.18 -21.96 -11.96
CA ASP A 127 7.17 -20.92 -12.31
C ASP A 127 6.63 -19.50 -12.52
N HIS A 128 5.36 -19.22 -12.24
CA HIS A 128 4.81 -17.87 -12.46
C HIS A 128 5.46 -16.79 -11.60
N THR A 129 5.82 -17.12 -10.36
CA THR A 129 6.50 -16.20 -9.42
C THR A 129 7.69 -16.90 -8.80
N ALA A 130 8.63 -17.35 -9.64
CA ALA A 130 9.80 -18.16 -9.26
C ALA A 130 10.57 -17.61 -8.04
N TRP A 131 10.68 -16.28 -7.94
CA TRP A 131 11.38 -15.61 -6.84
C TRP A 131 10.78 -15.93 -5.46
N ALA A 132 9.49 -16.23 -5.38
CA ALA A 132 8.76 -16.56 -4.15
C ALA A 132 8.80 -18.07 -3.81
N GLY A 133 9.39 -18.88 -4.69
CA GLY A 133 9.39 -20.34 -4.60
C GLY A 133 8.02 -20.94 -4.96
N LEU A 134 7.63 -22.01 -4.25
CA LEU A 134 6.35 -22.69 -4.47
C LEU A 134 5.15 -21.72 -4.32
N PRO A 135 4.03 -21.92 -5.03
CA PRO A 135 2.81 -21.15 -4.76
C PRO A 135 2.36 -21.27 -3.29
N LEU A 136 1.65 -20.25 -2.79
CA LEU A 136 0.94 -20.33 -1.52
C LEU A 136 -0.36 -21.12 -1.69
N ILE A 137 -0.68 -22.01 -0.76
CA ILE A 137 -1.94 -22.75 -0.77
C ILE A 137 -3.04 -21.93 -0.10
N MET A 138 -4.17 -21.75 -0.78
CA MET A 138 -5.35 -21.08 -0.26
C MET A 138 -6.59 -21.97 -0.18
N ASN A 139 -7.36 -21.80 0.88
CA ASN A 139 -8.58 -22.52 1.16
C ASN A 139 -9.78 -21.62 0.83
N LEU A 140 -10.53 -21.95 -0.21
CA LEU A 140 -11.72 -21.18 -0.61
C LEU A 140 -12.99 -21.77 0.00
N ASN A 141 -13.93 -20.92 0.39
CA ASN A 141 -15.20 -21.36 0.93
C ASN A 141 -16.03 -22.08 -0.16
N PRO A 142 -16.32 -23.38 -0.03
CA PRO A 142 -17.05 -24.14 -1.05
C PRO A 142 -18.50 -23.68 -1.21
N SER A 143 -19.05 -22.98 -0.22
CA SER A 143 -20.42 -22.44 -0.27
C SER A 143 -20.56 -21.22 -1.19
N MET A 144 -19.46 -20.66 -1.69
CA MET A 144 -19.45 -19.52 -2.61
C MET A 144 -19.61 -19.94 -4.08
N LEU A 145 -20.75 -20.53 -4.43
CA LEU A 145 -21.06 -20.93 -5.81
C LEU A 145 -21.01 -19.72 -6.77
N GLY A 146 -20.15 -19.77 -7.79
CA GLY A 146 -20.04 -18.76 -8.86
C GLY A 146 -19.47 -17.39 -8.45
N ALA A 147 -19.18 -17.19 -7.16
CA ALA A 147 -18.64 -15.94 -6.62
C ALA A 147 -17.32 -16.13 -5.87
N ALA A 148 -16.77 -17.35 -5.83
CA ALA A 148 -15.46 -17.62 -5.25
C ALA A 148 -14.34 -16.95 -6.08
N PRO A 149 -13.19 -16.64 -5.46
CA PRO A 149 -11.97 -16.33 -6.21
C PRO A 149 -11.64 -17.44 -7.21
N SER A 150 -10.88 -17.10 -8.25
CA SER A 150 -10.25 -18.11 -9.11
C SER A 150 -9.39 -19.05 -8.26
N GLN A 151 -9.34 -20.33 -8.65
CA GLN A 151 -8.45 -21.32 -8.04
C GLN A 151 -6.97 -21.00 -8.21
N ILE A 152 -6.65 -20.10 -9.16
CA ILE A 152 -5.33 -19.52 -9.38
C ILE A 152 -5.45 -18.01 -9.23
N ALA A 153 -4.69 -17.43 -8.32
CA ALA A 153 -4.65 -16.00 -8.03
C ALA A 153 -3.23 -15.53 -7.72
N TYR A 154 -3.07 -14.22 -7.58
CA TYR A 154 -1.78 -13.57 -7.30
C TYR A 154 -1.97 -12.54 -6.20
N ALA A 155 -1.24 -12.69 -5.11
CA ALA A 155 -1.13 -11.67 -4.07
C ALA A 155 -0.21 -10.54 -4.56
N ASP A 156 -0.71 -9.31 -4.55
CA ASP A 156 0.00 -8.13 -5.02
C ASP A 156 0.67 -7.40 -3.87
N LEU A 157 1.95 -7.69 -3.65
CA LEU A 157 2.69 -7.19 -2.50
C LEU A 157 2.95 -5.68 -2.58
N SER A 158 3.03 -5.09 -3.77
CA SER A 158 3.40 -3.66 -3.92
C SER A 158 2.24 -2.71 -3.62
N ARG A 159 1.02 -3.23 -3.47
CA ARG A 159 -0.17 -2.41 -3.26
C ARG A 159 -0.99 -2.86 -2.05
N PRO A 160 -0.40 -2.95 -0.84
CA PRO A 160 -1.18 -3.22 0.36
C PRO A 160 -2.29 -2.18 0.50
N TYR A 161 -3.43 -2.62 0.99
CA TYR A 161 -4.63 -1.82 1.09
C TYR A 161 -5.18 -1.85 2.50
N TRP A 162 -5.59 -0.69 2.99
CA TRP A 162 -6.22 -0.56 4.29
C TRP A 162 -7.73 -0.48 4.13
N VAL A 163 -8.44 -1.41 4.76
CA VAL A 163 -9.90 -1.50 4.73
C VAL A 163 -10.44 -0.98 6.06
N GLY A 164 -11.11 0.16 6.02
CA GLY A 164 -11.72 0.77 7.20
C GLY A 164 -12.92 0.00 7.73
N LYS A 165 -13.13 0.04 9.06
CA LYS A 165 -14.24 -0.66 9.74
C LYS A 165 -15.65 -0.40 9.18
N THR A 166 -15.83 0.70 8.47
CA THR A 166 -17.12 1.19 7.96
C THR A 166 -17.31 0.92 6.47
N GLU A 167 -16.35 0.29 5.80
CA GLU A 167 -16.45 -0.05 4.39
C GLU A 167 -17.50 -1.16 4.18
N GLN A 168 -17.58 -1.75 2.99
CA GLN A 168 -18.37 -2.97 2.77
C GLN A 168 -17.41 -4.16 2.62
N ILE A 169 -17.66 -5.25 3.36
CA ILE A 169 -16.88 -6.48 3.31
C ILE A 169 -17.81 -7.68 3.14
N THR A 170 -17.35 -8.66 2.36
CA THR A 170 -17.75 -10.07 2.48
C THR A 170 -16.61 -10.85 3.15
N ASP A 171 -16.87 -11.44 4.31
CA ASP A 171 -15.87 -12.03 5.22
C ASP A 171 -15.69 -13.55 5.04
N LYS A 172 -16.70 -14.25 4.54
CA LYS A 172 -16.69 -15.71 4.34
C LYS A 172 -16.14 -16.15 2.98
N VAL A 173 -14.99 -15.61 2.55
CA VAL A 173 -14.40 -15.95 1.25
C VAL A 173 -13.47 -17.16 1.31
N GLY A 174 -12.53 -17.15 2.25
CA GLY A 174 -11.53 -18.21 2.36
C GLY A 174 -10.45 -17.85 3.38
N SER A 175 -9.36 -18.59 3.38
CA SER A 175 -8.22 -18.34 4.26
C SER A 175 -6.94 -19.00 3.76
N LEU A 176 -5.82 -18.58 4.36
CA LEU A 176 -4.57 -19.32 4.39
C LEU A 176 -4.47 -20.08 5.71
N ASP A 177 -3.79 -21.23 5.68
CA ASP A 177 -3.34 -21.91 6.88
C ASP A 177 -2.18 -21.14 7.52
N GLY A 178 -1.86 -21.45 8.78
CA GLY A 178 -0.94 -20.63 9.58
C GLY A 178 0.49 -20.56 9.03
N ASP A 179 0.96 -21.65 8.44
CA ASP A 179 2.25 -21.77 7.77
C ASP A 179 2.28 -21.00 6.43
N GLU A 180 1.22 -21.09 5.62
CA GLU A 180 1.08 -20.31 4.39
C GLU A 180 0.95 -18.81 4.66
N TYR A 181 0.23 -18.43 5.72
CA TYR A 181 0.18 -17.06 6.21
C TYR A 181 1.57 -16.56 6.64
N LEU A 182 2.30 -17.35 7.45
CA LEU A 182 3.66 -16.99 7.86
C LEU A 182 4.56 -16.79 6.64
N ARG A 183 4.46 -17.68 5.65
CA ARG A 183 5.23 -17.60 4.42
C ARG A 183 4.89 -16.33 3.62
N LEU A 184 3.62 -15.95 3.52
CA LEU A 184 3.20 -14.68 2.91
C LEU A 184 3.83 -13.48 3.63
N VAL A 185 3.82 -13.46 4.96
CA VAL A 185 4.42 -12.38 5.76
C VAL A 185 5.92 -12.28 5.51
N CYS A 186 6.65 -13.40 5.54
CA CYS A 186 8.08 -13.43 5.25
C CYS A 186 8.41 -12.88 3.84
N LEU A 187 7.64 -13.30 2.83
CA LEU A 187 7.80 -12.80 1.45
C LEU A 187 7.52 -11.30 1.36
N PHE A 188 6.50 -10.81 2.08
CA PHE A 188 6.18 -9.39 2.13
C PHE A 188 7.28 -8.56 2.81
N GLU A 189 7.80 -9.00 3.96
CA GLU A 189 8.90 -8.34 4.65
C GLU A 189 10.18 -8.30 3.80
N GLN A 190 10.50 -9.41 3.13
CA GLN A 190 11.64 -9.47 2.21
C GLN A 190 11.50 -8.44 1.08
N LYS A 191 10.31 -8.31 0.48
CA LYS A 191 10.07 -7.32 -0.59
C LYS A 191 10.11 -5.89 -0.08
N GLN A 192 9.53 -5.63 1.09
CA GLN A 192 9.64 -4.32 1.74
C GLN A 192 11.10 -3.92 1.97
N LYS A 193 11.92 -4.85 2.48
CA LYS A 193 13.36 -4.62 2.65
C LYS A 193 14.03 -4.25 1.32
N THR A 194 13.76 -4.99 0.24
CA THR A 194 14.33 -4.68 -1.08
C THR A 194 13.88 -3.30 -1.59
N TRP A 195 12.62 -2.92 -1.43
CA TRP A 195 12.14 -1.59 -1.82
C TRP A 195 12.79 -0.48 -1.00
N ILE A 196 12.97 -0.69 0.31
CA ILE A 196 13.69 0.25 1.17
C ILE A 196 15.14 0.39 0.72
N GLU A 197 15.85 -0.72 0.50
CA GLU A 197 17.24 -0.71 0.01
C GLU A 197 17.36 0.05 -1.31
N ASN A 198 16.44 -0.18 -2.25
CA ASN A 198 16.44 0.52 -3.53
C ASN A 198 16.15 2.02 -3.38
N SER A 199 15.27 2.41 -2.45
CA SER A 199 15.01 3.82 -2.17
C SER A 199 16.25 4.55 -1.61
N PHE A 200 17.07 3.89 -0.81
CA PHE A 200 18.32 4.48 -0.29
C PHE A 200 19.37 4.67 -1.40
N LYS A 201 19.42 3.76 -2.38
CA LYS A 201 20.30 3.89 -3.55
C LYS A 201 20.00 5.12 -4.39
N GLU A 202 18.76 5.63 -4.39
CA GLU A 202 18.43 6.91 -5.06
C GLU A 202 19.22 8.09 -4.47
N PHE A 203 19.59 8.02 -3.20
CA PHE A 203 20.44 9.00 -2.54
C PHE A 203 21.95 8.72 -2.71
N GLY A 204 22.33 7.64 -3.40
CA GLY A 204 23.71 7.19 -3.54
C GLY A 204 24.31 6.58 -2.27
N VAL A 205 23.47 6.09 -1.36
CA VAL A 205 23.91 5.46 -0.10
C VAL A 205 23.34 4.07 0.05
N ASP A 206 24.05 3.21 0.78
CA ASP A 206 23.53 1.90 1.16
C ASP A 206 22.55 2.03 2.33
N TYR A 207 21.49 1.20 2.30
CA TYR A 207 20.63 1.06 3.46
C TYR A 207 21.39 0.36 4.59
N ILE A 208 21.70 1.14 5.62
CA ILE A 208 22.18 0.61 6.89
C ILE A 208 20.93 0.36 7.72
N ASN A 209 20.78 -0.85 8.26
CA ASN A 209 19.70 -1.14 9.20
C ASN A 209 19.92 -0.29 10.45
N VAL A 210 19.39 0.94 10.44
CA VAL A 210 19.57 1.89 11.52
C VAL A 210 18.88 1.28 12.74
N PRO A 211 19.56 1.16 13.91
CA PRO A 211 18.88 0.78 15.14
C PRO A 211 17.63 1.63 15.30
N SER A 212 16.54 1.02 15.76
CA SER A 212 15.25 1.69 15.94
C SER A 212 15.49 3.10 16.52
N ILE A 213 15.16 4.14 15.74
CA ILE A 213 15.27 5.53 16.19
C ILE A 213 14.43 5.59 17.46
N THR A 214 15.09 5.70 18.60
CA THR A 214 14.38 5.85 19.87
C THR A 214 13.91 7.29 19.89
N PRO A 215 12.58 7.54 19.87
CA PRO A 215 12.09 8.91 19.82
C PRO A 215 12.61 9.68 21.04
N THR A 216 13.40 10.72 20.80
CA THR A 216 13.81 11.63 21.87
C THR A 216 12.61 12.51 22.27
N PRO A 217 12.47 12.85 23.57
CA PRO A 217 11.49 13.81 24.02
C PRO A 217 11.55 15.12 23.21
N LEU A 218 10.39 15.74 22.96
CA LEU A 218 10.31 17.02 22.24
C LEU A 218 11.16 18.12 22.89
N SER A 219 11.43 18.02 24.20
CA SER A 219 12.27 18.93 24.97
C SER A 219 13.73 18.94 24.54
N ASP A 220 14.23 17.83 24.00
CA ASP A 220 15.68 17.61 23.83
C ASP A 220 16.17 18.13 22.48
N GLY A 221 15.25 18.60 21.63
CA GLY A 221 15.53 18.96 20.25
C GLY A 221 15.87 17.73 19.39
N ARG A 222 15.99 17.93 18.08
CA ARG A 222 16.53 16.90 17.18
C ARG A 222 18.03 17.09 17.09
N THR A 223 18.81 16.06 17.39
CA THR A 223 20.26 16.11 17.16
C THR A 223 20.60 15.40 15.87
N ASP A 224 21.58 15.91 15.11
CA ASP A 224 22.04 15.25 13.87
C ASP A 224 22.62 13.84 14.13
N ARG A 225 22.86 13.49 15.41
CA ARG A 225 23.39 12.20 15.84
C ARG A 225 22.34 11.09 15.87
N ASP A 226 21.05 11.42 15.84
CA ASP A 226 19.95 10.46 16.03
C ASP A 226 19.70 9.55 14.81
N TYR A 227 20.35 9.80 13.68
CA TYR A 227 19.96 9.25 12.38
C TYR A 227 21.09 8.55 11.60
N GLY A 228 22.25 8.32 12.22
CA GLY A 228 23.36 7.56 11.64
C GLY A 228 24.17 8.30 10.55
N PRO A 229 25.14 7.63 9.90
CA PRO A 229 26.17 8.27 9.07
C PRO A 229 25.65 8.83 7.74
N ASN A 230 24.54 8.30 7.21
CA ASN A 230 24.01 8.68 5.89
C ASN A 230 23.16 9.96 5.91
N ILE A 231 22.81 10.50 7.09
CA ILE A 231 21.83 11.59 7.20
C ILE A 231 22.22 12.83 6.41
N MET A 232 23.49 13.28 6.50
CA MET A 232 23.90 14.51 5.83
C MET A 232 23.91 14.35 4.31
N VAL A 233 24.32 13.18 3.81
CA VAL A 233 24.26 12.86 2.38
C VAL A 233 22.82 12.89 1.89
N MET A 234 21.90 12.21 2.58
CA MET A 234 20.49 12.20 2.22
C MET A 234 19.84 13.59 2.35
N ALA A 235 20.19 14.35 3.38
CA ALA A 235 19.64 15.68 3.63
C ALA A 235 20.11 16.70 2.59
N ASP A 236 21.33 16.55 2.07
CA ASP A 236 21.90 17.42 1.04
C ASP A 236 21.56 17.00 -0.38
N HIS A 237 21.13 15.75 -0.60
CA HIS A 237 20.63 15.30 -1.89
C HIS A 237 19.41 16.15 -2.33
N ILE A 238 19.36 16.52 -3.60
CA ILE A 238 18.29 17.35 -4.18
C ILE A 238 17.66 16.57 -5.33
N PHE A 239 16.41 16.15 -5.16
CA PHE A 239 15.64 15.61 -6.27
C PHE A 239 15.05 16.72 -7.12
N ASN A 240 14.89 16.45 -8.42
CA ASN A 240 14.23 17.37 -9.33
C ASN A 240 12.79 17.65 -8.87
N GLY A 241 12.39 18.92 -8.85
CA GLY A 241 11.05 19.33 -8.38
C GLY A 241 10.81 19.18 -6.88
N GLN A 242 11.82 18.83 -6.07
CA GLN A 242 11.65 18.70 -4.63
C GLN A 242 11.36 20.06 -3.96
N TYR A 243 10.23 20.14 -3.26
CA TYR A 243 9.96 21.27 -2.37
C TYR A 243 10.88 21.20 -1.15
N ASN A 244 11.68 22.25 -0.96
CA ASN A 244 12.65 22.33 0.13
C ASN A 244 12.09 23.10 1.32
N SER A 245 12.39 22.63 2.54
CA SER A 245 12.07 23.37 3.76
C SER A 245 12.88 24.68 3.84
N LYS A 246 12.37 25.67 4.59
CA LYS A 246 13.09 26.94 4.86
C LYS A 246 14.49 26.68 5.43
N PHE A 247 14.61 25.71 6.34
CA PHE A 247 15.90 25.33 6.95
C PHE A 247 16.88 24.77 5.91
N LYS A 248 16.43 23.88 5.02
CA LYS A 248 17.29 23.33 3.94
C LYS A 248 17.72 24.44 2.98
N ALA A 249 16.81 25.32 2.59
CA ALA A 249 17.13 26.47 1.73
C ALA A 249 18.18 27.41 2.36
N GLN A 250 18.04 27.73 3.64
CA GLN A 250 19.02 28.53 4.39
C GLN A 250 20.38 27.83 4.48
N ARG A 251 20.39 26.52 4.72
CA ARG A 251 21.63 25.72 4.79
C ARG A 251 22.36 25.69 3.44
N ILE A 252 21.64 25.50 2.33
CA ILE A 252 22.21 25.53 0.98
C ILE A 252 22.79 26.93 0.68
N LYS A 253 22.05 28.00 1.01
CA LYS A 253 22.52 29.38 0.84
C LYS A 253 23.81 29.63 1.63
N LYS A 254 23.85 29.22 2.91
CA LYS A 254 25.04 29.36 3.76
C LYS A 254 26.25 28.63 3.16
N LYS A 255 26.08 27.38 2.71
CA LYS A 255 27.14 26.62 2.03
C LYS A 255 27.64 27.32 0.77
N HIS A 256 26.73 27.89 -0.03
CA HIS A 256 27.08 28.63 -1.24
C HIS A 256 27.87 29.90 -0.92
N ASP A 257 27.44 30.67 0.09
CA ASP A 257 28.11 31.89 0.54
C ASP A 257 29.51 31.60 1.11
N GLU A 258 29.68 30.48 1.84
CA GLU A 258 30.97 30.01 2.35
C GLU A 258 31.90 29.54 1.22
N ALA A 259 31.40 28.80 0.23
CA ALA A 259 32.18 28.38 -0.93
C ALA A 259 32.64 29.58 -1.79
N ALA A 260 31.80 30.61 -1.93
CA ALA A 260 32.15 31.84 -2.64
C ALA A 260 33.27 32.62 -1.93
N LYS A 261 33.24 32.67 -0.59
CA LYS A 261 34.31 33.28 0.22
C LYS A 261 35.63 32.54 0.04
N ASN A 262 35.62 31.21 0.07
CA ASN A 262 36.85 30.42 -0.06
C ASN A 262 37.48 30.52 -1.46
N ARG A 263 36.68 30.68 -2.53
CA ARG A 263 37.19 30.94 -3.89
C ARG A 263 37.81 32.34 -4.05
N GLY A 264 37.40 33.31 -3.25
CA GLY A 264 37.99 34.66 -3.24
C GLY A 264 39.35 34.77 -2.55
N VAL A 265 39.77 33.75 -1.80
CA VAL A 265 41.04 33.74 -1.03
C VAL A 265 42.20 33.14 -1.82
N VAL A 266 41.94 32.43 -2.94
CA VAL A 266 42.98 31.94 -3.87
C VAL A 266 43.30 32.99 -4.94
N LYS A 267 43.74 34.17 -4.49
CA LYS A 267 44.49 35.14 -5.30
C LYS A 267 45.45 35.87 -4.38
N LYS A 268 46.66 35.32 -4.23
CA LYS A 268 47.90 36.05 -3.97
C LYS A 268 49.07 35.16 -4.31
#